data_AF-A0A1S9MJB3-F1
#
_entry.id   AF-A0A1S9MJB3-F1
#
_cell.length_a   1.000
_cell.length_b   1.000
_cell.length_c   1.000
_cell.angle_alpha   90.00
_cell.angle_beta   90.00
_cell.angle_gamma   90.00
#
_symmetry.space_group_name_H-M   'P 1'
#
loop_
_entity.id
_entity.type
_entity.pdbx_description
1 polymer ?
#
loop_
_entity_poly.entity_id
_entity_poly.type
_entity_poly.pdbx_seq_one_letter_code
_entity_poly.pdbx_strand_id
1 'polypeptide(L)'
;MDTAILWSAVTLALLLFGVVPSLFLAARGTDVQRLVGLQLLTGSSIMVLIGLSIIVGQSSYLIVPLVLAVLASIGTLVYTRLLKPGTDAQAVRDEE
;
A
#
# COMPACT_ATOMS: atom_id res chain seq x y z
N MET A 1 -8.02 6.68 29.36
CA MET A 1 -8.03 6.98 27.92
C MET A 1 -8.83 5.89 27.26
N ASP A 2 -9.97 6.21 26.66
CA ASP A 2 -10.80 5.21 26.00
C ASP A 2 -9.99 4.55 24.88
N THR A 3 -9.97 3.22 24.86
CA THR A 3 -9.21 2.45 23.87
C THR A 3 -9.60 2.83 22.44
N ALA A 4 -10.86 3.23 22.22
CA ALA A 4 -11.35 3.76 20.95
C ALA A 4 -10.67 5.08 20.52
N ILE A 5 -10.35 5.97 21.46
CA ILE A 5 -9.62 7.22 21.18
C ILE A 5 -8.17 6.91 20.81
N LEU A 6 -7.56 5.94 21.48
CA LEU A 6 -6.21 5.49 21.17
C LEU A 6 -6.15 4.84 19.78
N TRP A 7 -7.09 3.93 19.47
CA TRP A 7 -7.15 3.28 18.15
C TRP A 7 -7.46 4.25 17.02
N SER A 8 -8.37 5.22 17.22
CA SER A 8 -8.66 6.25 16.21
C SER A 8 -7.47 7.15 15.93
N ALA A 9 -6.72 7.56 16.96
CA ALA A 9 -5.48 8.32 16.78
C ALA A 9 -4.43 7.52 16.00
N VAL A 10 -4.26 6.23 16.32
CA VAL A 10 -3.34 5.32 15.61
C VAL A 10 -3.76 5.17 14.14
N THR A 11 -5.04 4.93 13.87
CA THR A 11 -5.56 4.81 12.49
C THR A 11 -5.40 6.10 11.70
N LEU A 12 -5.63 7.27 12.31
CA LEU A 12 -5.44 8.57 11.67
C LEU A 12 -3.96 8.82 11.34
N ALA A 13 -3.06 8.50 12.26
CA ALA A 13 -1.62 8.61 12.04
C ALA A 13 -1.16 7.68 10.90
N LEU A 14 -1.64 6.44 10.87
CA LEU A 14 -1.38 5.48 9.78
C LEU A 14 -1.90 5.98 8.43
N LEU A 15 -3.06 6.64 8.40
CA LEU A 15 -3.60 7.22 7.18
C LEU A 15 -2.69 8.35 6.67
N LEU A 16 -2.33 9.30 7.53
CA LEU A 16 -1.57 10.49 7.14
C LEU A 16 -0.10 10.18 6.83
N PHE A 17 0.55 9.35 7.65
CA PHE A 17 1.97 9.04 7.50
C PHE A 17 2.25 7.77 6.70
N GLY A 18 1.29 6.86 6.58
CA GLY A 18 1.45 5.63 5.80
C GLY A 18 0.95 5.78 4.37
N VAL A 19 -0.30 6.22 4.19
CA VAL A 19 -0.99 6.22 2.89
C VAL A 19 -0.57 7.39 2.01
N VAL A 20 -0.44 8.60 2.57
CA VAL A 20 -0.10 9.81 1.78
C VAL A 20 1.29 9.71 1.12
N PRO A 21 2.39 9.41 1.83
CA PRO A 21 3.70 9.33 1.20
C PRO A 21 3.85 8.12 0.27
N SER A 22 3.19 7.00 0.58
CA SER A 22 3.21 5.82 -0.29
C SER A 22 2.45 6.06 -1.60
N LEU A 23 1.33 6.78 -1.55
CA LEU A 23 0.59 7.20 -2.74
C LEU A 23 1.42 8.17 -3.59
N PHE A 24 2.14 9.10 -2.96
CA PHE A 24 3.03 10.02 -3.65
C PHE A 24 4.15 9.27 -4.39
N LEU A 25 4.77 8.28 -3.74
CA LEU A 25 5.83 7.47 -4.34
C LEU A 25 5.30 6.56 -5.46
N ALA A 26 4.10 5.99 -5.31
CA ALA A 26 3.44 5.17 -6.34
C ALA A 26 3.10 5.95 -7.62
N ALA A 27 2.90 7.27 -7.51
CA ALA A 27 2.48 8.13 -8.62
C ALA A 27 3.65 8.76 -9.40
N ARG A 28 4.82 8.97 -8.79
CA ARG A 28 5.91 9.79 -9.37
C ARG A 28 7.23 9.06 -9.68
N GLY A 29 7.42 7.81 -9.27
CA GLY A 29 8.70 7.10 -9.42
C GLY A 29 8.92 6.40 -10.76
N THR A 30 10.10 5.80 -10.93
CA THR A 30 10.42 4.79 -11.97
C THR A 30 9.57 3.52 -11.80
N ASP A 31 9.53 2.62 -12.78
CA ASP A 31 8.65 1.44 -12.74
C ASP A 31 8.85 0.59 -11.46
N VAL A 32 10.10 0.45 -10.99
CA VAL A 32 10.40 -0.24 -9.73
C VAL A 32 9.98 0.58 -8.50
N GLN A 33 10.22 1.89 -8.48
CA GLN A 33 9.80 2.75 -7.35
C GLN A 33 8.28 2.79 -7.19
N ARG A 34 7.53 2.76 -8.30
CA ARG A 34 6.07 2.72 -8.28
C ARG A 34 5.55 1.41 -7.69
N LEU A 35 6.22 0.28 -7.97
CA LEU A 35 5.89 -1.01 -7.35
C LEU A 35 6.11 -0.98 -5.83
N VAL A 36 7.25 -0.45 -5.38
CA VAL A 36 7.54 -0.30 -3.95
C VAL A 36 6.50 0.61 -3.28
N GLY A 37 6.16 1.74 -3.91
CA GLY A 37 5.10 2.64 -3.46
C GLY A 37 3.75 1.92 -3.31
N LEU A 38 3.34 1.13 -4.30
CA LEU A 38 2.10 0.35 -4.27
C LEU A 38 2.09 -0.72 -3.17
N GLN A 39 3.22 -1.39 -2.92
CA GLN A 39 3.32 -2.38 -1.86
C GLN A 39 3.19 -1.75 -0.47
N LEU A 40 3.87 -0.61 -0.24
CA LEU A 40 3.77 0.16 1.00
C LEU A 40 2.36 0.74 1.19
N LEU A 41 1.73 1.22 0.10
CA LEU A 41 0.37 1.73 0.10
C LEU A 41 -0.63 0.65 0.50
N THR A 42 -0.46 -0.56 -0.04
CA THR A 42 -1.37 -1.66 0.26
C THR A 42 -1.19 -2.17 1.69
N GLY A 43 0.06 -2.32 2.17
CA GLY A 43 0.33 -2.70 3.56
C GLY A 43 -0.22 -1.70 4.58
N SER A 44 -0.01 -0.41 4.33
CA SER A 44 -0.55 0.65 5.20
C SER A 44 -2.09 0.68 5.17
N SER A 45 -2.70 0.52 4.00
CA SER A 45 -4.16 0.44 3.86
C SER A 45 -4.77 -0.75 4.61
N ILE A 46 -4.11 -1.92 4.58
CA ILE A 46 -4.53 -3.10 5.36
C ILE A 46 -4.53 -2.78 6.86
N MET A 47 -3.47 -2.14 7.37
CA MET A 47 -3.41 -1.75 8.79
C MET A 47 -4.46 -0.71 9.18
N VAL A 48 -4.74 0.27 8.31
CA VAL A 48 -5.83 1.24 8.50
C VAL A 48 -7.18 0.52 8.60
N LEU A 49 -7.47 -0.40 7.68
CA LEU A 49 -8.72 -1.16 7.66
C LEU A 49 -8.89 -2.05 8.89
N ILE A 50 -7.82 -2.68 9.37
CA ILE A 50 -7.84 -3.46 10.62
C ILE A 50 -8.14 -2.54 11.80
N GLY A 51 -7.46 -1.39 11.92
CA GLY A 51 -7.72 -0.41 12.98
C GLY A 51 -9.17 0.08 12.95
N LEU A 52 -9.72 0.34 11.77
CA LEU A 52 -11.12 0.72 11.60
C LEU A 52 -12.08 -0.39 12.03
N SER A 53 -11.77 -1.65 11.71
CA SER A 53 -12.54 -2.82 12.14
C SER A 53 -12.57 -2.95 13.67
N ILE A 54 -11.47 -2.62 14.35
CA ILE A 54 -11.37 -2.63 15.82
C ILE A 54 -12.22 -1.50 16.43
N ILE A 55 -12.22 -0.31 15.83
CA ILE A 55 -13.02 0.85 16.29
C ILE A 55 -14.52 0.55 16.20
N VAL A 56 -14.97 -0.07 15.12
CA VAL A 56 -16.39 -0.43 14.91
C VAL A 56 -16.79 -1.65 15.77
N GLY A 57 -15.83 -2.45 16.24
CA GLY A 57 -16.08 -3.60 17.10
C GLY A 57 -16.71 -4.81 16.37
N GLN A 58 -16.77 -4.78 15.04
CA GLN A 58 -17.40 -5.82 14.24
C GLN A 58 -16.34 -6.61 13.45
N SER A 59 -16.11 -7.85 13.85
CA SER A 59 -15.09 -8.75 13.27
C SER A 59 -15.32 -9.05 11.77
N SER A 60 -16.57 -8.97 11.30
CA SER A 60 -16.91 -9.20 9.89
C SER A 60 -16.19 -8.24 8.93
N TYR A 61 -15.72 -7.08 9.38
CA TYR A 61 -15.00 -6.14 8.52
C TYR A 61 -13.56 -6.57 8.18
N LEU A 62 -13.00 -7.56 8.88
CA LEU A 62 -11.68 -8.14 8.58
C LEU A 62 -11.63 -8.87 7.23
N ILE A 63 -12.79 -9.21 6.65
CA ILE A 63 -12.83 -9.78 5.30
C ILE A 63 -12.27 -8.83 4.24
N VAL A 64 -12.47 -7.52 4.41
CA VAL A 64 -12.04 -6.50 3.46
C VAL A 64 -10.51 -6.40 3.37
N PRO A 65 -9.75 -6.21 4.48
CA PRO A 65 -8.29 -6.21 4.43
C PRO A 65 -7.72 -7.56 3.97
N LEU A 66 -8.39 -8.68 4.27
CA LEU A 66 -7.96 -10.01 3.84
C LEU A 66 -8.04 -10.16 2.31
N VAL A 67 -9.16 -9.78 1.70
CA VAL A 67 -9.32 -9.79 0.24
C VAL A 67 -8.34 -8.81 -0.41
N LEU A 68 -8.16 -7.62 0.18
CA LEU A 68 -7.20 -6.64 -0.31
C LEU A 68 -5.77 -7.20 -0.32
N ALA A 69 -5.36 -7.93 0.71
CA ALA A 69 -4.04 -8.56 0.76
C ALA A 69 -3.81 -9.59 -0.35
N VAL A 70 -4.82 -10.41 -0.65
CA VAL A 70 -4.76 -11.38 -1.76
C VAL A 70 -4.65 -10.65 -3.11
N LEU A 71 -5.48 -9.63 -3.32
CA LEU A 71 -5.46 -8.82 -4.54
C LEU A 71 -4.14 -8.07 -4.71
N ALA A 72 -3.51 -7.61 -3.63
CA ALA A 72 -2.21 -6.95 -3.66
C ALA A 72 -1.13 -7.83 -4.29
N SER A 73 -1.06 -9.10 -3.85
CA SER A 73 -0.11 -10.08 -4.39
C SER A 73 -0.33 -10.33 -5.88
N ILE A 74 -1.59 -10.51 -6.28
CA ILE A 74 -1.96 -10.71 -7.69
C ILE A 74 -1.65 -9.45 -8.52
N GLY A 75 -1.96 -8.26 -8.00
CA GLY A 75 -1.68 -6.99 -8.65
C GLY A 75 -0.19 -6.79 -8.91
N THR A 76 0.66 -7.13 -7.93
CA THR A 76 2.12 -7.09 -8.08
C THR A 76 2.60 -8.06 -9.17
N LEU A 77 2.07 -9.28 -9.24
CA LEU A 77 2.42 -10.24 -10.31
C LEU A 77 1.98 -9.78 -11.69
N VAL A 78 0.80 -9.15 -11.80
CA VAL A 78 0.33 -8.56 -13.06
C VAL A 78 1.21 -7.37 -13.44
N TYR A 79 1.56 -6.50 -12.48
CA TYR A 79 2.44 -5.36 -12.72
C TYR A 79 3.80 -5.81 -13.23
N THR A 80 4.46 -6.75 -12.56
CA THR A 80 5.76 -7.27 -13.00
C THR A 80 5.69 -7.98 -14.34
N ARG A 81 4.57 -8.64 -14.68
CA ARG A 81 4.36 -9.22 -16.01
C ARG A 81 4.20 -8.15 -17.10
N LEU A 82 3.60 -7.01 -16.77
CA LEU A 82 3.40 -5.90 -17.71
C LEU A 82 4.65 -5.02 -17.86
N LEU A 83 5.60 -5.06 -16.93
CA LEU A 83 6.92 -4.49 -17.14
C LEU A 83 7.58 -5.19 -18.33
N LYS A 84 7.85 -4.42 -19.39
CA LYS A 84 8.67 -4.89 -20.50
C LYS A 84 10.13 -4.95 -20.05
N PRO A 85 10.87 -6.04 -20.34
CA PRO A 85 12.30 -6.07 -20.14
C PRO A 85 12.95 -5.10 -21.13
N GLY A 86 13.27 -3.89 -20.69
CA GLY A 86 14.01 -2.92 -21.53
C GLY A 86 13.93 -1.45 -21.12
N THR A 87 12.92 -1.01 -20.36
CA THR A 87 12.76 0.44 -20.11
C THR A 87 13.80 1.01 -19.14
N ASP A 88 14.20 0.25 -18.11
CA ASP A 88 15.23 0.68 -17.15
C ASP A 88 16.66 0.31 -17.59
N ALA A 89 16.82 -0.77 -18.38
CA ALA A 89 18.12 -1.21 -18.88
C ALA A 89 18.67 -0.32 -20.02
N GLN A 90 17.79 0.37 -20.76
CA GLN A 90 18.20 1.36 -21.76
C GLN A 90 18.69 2.66 -21.10
N ALA A 91 18.02 3.14 -20.05
CA ALA A 91 18.36 4.40 -19.39
C ALA A 91 19.76 4.39 -18.76
N VAL A 92 20.19 3.27 -18.16
CA VAL A 92 21.56 3.11 -17.63
C VAL A 92 22.60 3.01 -18.75
N ARG A 93 22.20 2.54 -19.93
CA ARG A 93 23.09 2.36 -21.09
C ARG A 93 23.25 3.63 -21.92
N ASP A 94 22.31 4.56 -21.84
CA ASP A 94 22.38 5.88 -22.48
C ASP A 94 23.23 6.87 -21.64
N GLU A 95 23.62 6.49 -20.42
CA GLU A 95 24.52 7.23 -19.52
C GLU A 95 26.00 6.79 -19.60
N GLU A 96 26.31 5.69 -20.33
CA GLU A 96 27.68 5.23 -20.64
C GLU A 96 28.15 5.66 -22.04
#